data_AF-A0ABD2QA21-F1
#
_entry.id   AF-A0ABD2QA21-F1
#
_cell.length_a   1.000
_cell.length_b   1.000
_cell.length_c   1.000
_cell.angle_alpha   90.00
_cell.angle_beta   90.00
_cell.angle_gamma   90.00
#
_symmetry.space_group_name_H-M   'P 1'
#
loop_
_entity.id
_entity.type
_entity.pdbx_description
1 polymer ?
#
loop_
_entity_poly.entity_id
_entity_poly.type
_entity_poly.pdbx_seq_one_letter_code
_entity_poly.pdbx_strand_id
1 'polypeptide(L)'
;MKADRTDSVQDDSGFLKLIGDRLIVAANAAFGKMFTKEIILEAVEDQDERKEILALLLSKTDAKKFLKASNEDELSQLGSSDENSSNSDLDATDLIDTEERGLVNCDLPNRPVSKSMMSNRGIVKYRHKRERNPRIHLKHKYKKATIRYRSRIAPVLNQNKPYAGETKGIRAHQKSKSFKFAK
;
A
#
# COMPACT_ATOMS: atom_id res chain seq x y z
N MET A 1 -0.84 -17.89 -32.19
CA MET A 1 -1.59 -16.69 -31.77
C MET A 1 -0.87 -16.12 -30.56
N LYS A 2 -0.23 -14.95 -30.71
CA LYS A 2 0.57 -14.30 -29.65
C LYS A 2 -0.38 -13.35 -28.92
N ALA A 3 -0.63 -13.58 -27.63
CA ALA A 3 -1.38 -12.65 -26.80
C ALA A 3 -0.53 -11.39 -26.57
N ASP A 4 -1.14 -10.22 -26.78
CA ASP A 4 -0.48 -8.94 -26.60
C ASP A 4 -0.15 -8.70 -25.12
N ARG A 5 1.07 -8.20 -24.89
CA ARG A 5 1.66 -8.01 -23.55
C ARG A 5 1.03 -6.86 -22.76
N THR A 6 0.04 -6.17 -23.34
CA THR A 6 -0.59 -4.96 -22.82
C THR A 6 -1.67 -5.24 -21.78
N ASP A 7 -2.21 -6.46 -21.72
CA ASP A 7 -3.37 -6.78 -20.88
C ASP A 7 -3.03 -7.01 -19.41
N SER A 8 -1.74 -6.99 -19.03
CA SER A 8 -1.30 -7.32 -17.66
C SER A 8 -0.65 -6.17 -16.88
N VAL A 9 -0.69 -4.93 -17.39
CA VAL A 9 -0.17 -3.78 -16.63
C VAL A 9 -1.27 -3.30 -15.69
N GLN A 10 -1.07 -3.53 -14.39
CA GLN A 10 -1.89 -2.93 -13.34
C GLN A 10 -1.93 -1.41 -13.54
N ASP A 11 -3.06 -0.76 -13.23
CA ASP A 11 -3.30 0.67 -13.47
C ASP A 11 -2.18 1.60 -12.93
N ASP A 12 -1.09 1.74 -13.68
CA ASP A 12 0.09 2.58 -13.40
C ASP A 12 -0.20 4.07 -13.64
N SER A 13 -1.47 4.41 -13.89
CA SER A 13 -2.00 5.77 -14.04
C SER A 13 -1.54 6.72 -12.92
N GLY A 14 -1.28 6.21 -11.71
CA GLY A 14 -0.75 7.01 -10.60
C GLY A 14 0.71 7.46 -10.77
N PHE A 15 1.56 6.62 -11.38
CA PHE A 15 2.98 6.92 -11.58
C PHE A 15 3.19 7.95 -12.70
N LEU A 16 2.50 7.75 -13.83
CA LEU A 16 2.54 8.67 -14.96
C LEU A 16 1.91 10.02 -14.62
N LYS A 17 0.84 10.05 -13.81
CA LYS A 17 0.27 11.29 -13.29
C LYS A 17 1.28 12.09 -12.46
N LEU A 18 2.02 11.43 -11.55
CA LEU A 18 3.03 12.09 -10.72
C LEU A 18 4.20 12.64 -11.54
N ILE A 19 4.66 11.89 -12.55
CA ILE A 19 5.74 12.34 -13.44
C ILE A 19 5.26 13.47 -14.35
N GLY A 20 4.07 13.36 -14.93
CA GLY A 20 3.48 14.39 -15.77
C GLY A 20 3.30 15.71 -15.02
N ASP A 21 2.76 15.66 -13.79
CA ASP A 21 2.61 16.85 -12.95
C ASP A 21 3.96 17.49 -12.63
N ARG A 22 5.00 16.68 -12.34
CA ARG A 22 6.36 17.19 -12.10
C ARG A 22 7.00 17.79 -13.36
N LEU A 23 6.74 17.21 -14.52
CA LEU A 23 7.27 17.68 -15.80
C LEU A 23 6.65 19.03 -16.19
N ILE A 24 5.35 19.21 -15.96
CA ILE A 24 4.66 20.49 -16.16
C ILE A 24 5.24 21.57 -15.24
N VAL A 25 5.46 21.25 -13.96
CA VAL A 25 6.09 22.19 -13.01
C VAL A 25 7.51 22.57 -13.43
N ALA A 26 8.30 21.60 -13.88
CA ALA A 26 9.67 21.83 -14.34
C ALA A 26 9.70 22.68 -15.63
N ALA A 27 8.79 22.41 -16.58
CA ALA A 27 8.66 23.19 -17.81
C ALA A 27 8.26 24.64 -17.52
N ASN A 28 7.32 24.86 -16.60
CA ASN A 28 6.91 26.21 -16.18
C ASN A 28 8.07 26.99 -15.55
N ALA A 29 8.87 26.31 -14.73
CA ALA A 29 10.07 26.91 -14.12
C ALA A 29 11.17 27.23 -15.15
N ALA A 30 11.35 26.39 -16.18
CA ALA A 30 12.41 26.55 -17.17
C ALA A 30 12.07 27.60 -18.24
N PHE A 31 10.83 27.63 -18.72
CA PHE A 31 10.44 28.45 -19.86
C PHE A 31 9.66 29.71 -19.48
N GLY A 32 9.29 29.89 -18.21
CA GLY A 32 8.56 31.06 -17.71
C GLY A 32 7.14 31.22 -18.28
N LYS A 33 6.65 30.22 -19.02
CA LYS A 33 5.30 30.15 -19.58
C LYS A 33 4.43 29.26 -18.71
N MET A 34 3.13 29.53 -18.67
CA MET A 34 2.17 28.67 -17.98
C MET A 34 1.75 27.52 -18.91
N PHE A 35 2.45 26.40 -18.86
CA PHE A 35 1.95 25.14 -19.40
C PHE A 35 0.91 24.58 -18.44
N THR A 36 -0.33 24.47 -18.94
CA THR A 36 -1.41 23.72 -18.30
C THR A 36 -1.71 22.48 -19.14
N LYS A 37 -2.38 21.48 -18.53
CA LYS A 37 -2.74 20.24 -19.22
C LYS A 37 -3.61 20.51 -20.45
N GLU A 38 -4.48 21.51 -20.36
CA GLU A 38 -5.38 21.95 -21.44
C GLU A 38 -4.61 22.49 -22.63
N ILE A 39 -3.61 23.35 -22.41
CA ILE A 39 -2.77 23.92 -23.48
C ILE A 39 -1.97 22.83 -24.19
N ILE A 40 -1.48 21.83 -23.45
CA ILE A 40 -0.74 20.69 -24.03
C ILE A 40 -1.68 19.83 -24.89
N LEU A 41 -2.93 19.62 -24.46
CA LEU A 41 -3.93 18.86 -25.21
C LEU A 41 -4.43 19.61 -26.45
N GLU A 42 -4.50 20.94 -26.37
CA GLU A 42 -4.90 21.80 -27.49
C GLU A 42 -3.83 21.84 -28.60
N ALA A 43 -2.55 21.69 -28.24
CA ALA A 43 -1.42 21.70 -29.17
C ALA A 43 -1.27 20.42 -30.01
N VAL A 44 -1.91 19.32 -29.64
CA VAL A 44 -1.92 18.07 -30.43
C VAL A 44 -3.02 18.21 -31.47
N GLU A 45 -2.78 18.11 -32.77
CA GLU A 45 -3.86 18.31 -33.76
C GLU A 45 -4.74 17.05 -33.93
N ASP A 46 -4.13 15.87 -33.81
CA ASP A 46 -4.78 14.58 -34.06
C ASP A 46 -5.65 14.10 -32.89
N GLN A 47 -6.91 13.80 -33.19
CA GLN A 47 -7.91 13.39 -32.19
C GLN A 47 -7.61 12.04 -31.54
N ASP A 48 -6.93 11.14 -32.25
CA ASP A 48 -6.61 9.82 -31.73
C ASP A 48 -5.37 9.86 -30.82
N GLU A 49 -4.35 10.64 -31.16
CA GLU A 49 -3.20 10.90 -30.28
C GLU A 49 -3.62 11.61 -29.00
N ARG A 50 -4.58 12.55 -29.08
CA ARG A 50 -5.20 13.18 -27.90
C ARG A 50 -5.82 12.15 -26.94
N LYS A 51 -6.54 11.16 -27.46
CA LYS A 51 -7.19 10.10 -26.64
C LYS A 51 -6.14 9.21 -25.97
N GLU A 52 -5.09 8.85 -26.68
CA GLU A 52 -3.98 8.04 -26.15
C GLU A 52 -3.23 8.77 -25.02
N ILE A 53 -2.90 10.04 -25.25
CA ILE A 53 -2.23 10.90 -24.26
C ILE A 53 -3.11 11.09 -23.01
N LEU A 54 -4.42 11.28 -23.20
CA LEU A 54 -5.39 11.36 -22.09
C LEU A 54 -5.47 10.06 -21.28
N ALA A 55 -5.44 8.90 -21.94
CA ALA A 55 -5.45 7.60 -21.28
C ALA A 55 -4.17 7.35 -20.45
N LEU A 56 -3.04 7.93 -20.85
CA LEU A 56 -1.76 7.83 -20.12
C LEU A 56 -1.64 8.81 -18.95
N LEU A 57 -2.18 10.02 -19.09
CA LEU A 57 -2.02 11.10 -18.10
C LEU A 57 -3.09 11.06 -16.99
N LEU A 58 -4.28 10.57 -17.30
CA LEU A 58 -5.43 10.61 -16.39
C LEU A 58 -5.87 9.21 -15.97
N SER A 59 -6.59 9.16 -14.85
CA SER A 59 -7.26 7.92 -14.42
C SER A 59 -8.40 7.59 -15.39
N LYS A 60 -8.77 6.30 -15.48
CA LYS A 60 -9.91 5.84 -16.32
C LYS A 60 -11.21 6.60 -16.02
N THR A 61 -11.41 7.08 -14.79
CA THR A 61 -12.60 7.87 -14.40
C THR A 61 -12.52 9.32 -14.85
N ASP A 62 -11.33 9.93 -14.80
CA ASP A 62 -11.14 11.32 -15.17
C ASP A 62 -11.10 11.47 -16.69
N ALA A 63 -10.43 10.55 -17.40
CA ALA A 63 -10.45 10.49 -18.87
C ALA A 63 -11.88 10.35 -19.41
N LYS A 64 -12.72 9.51 -18.77
CA LYS A 64 -14.15 9.40 -19.09
C LYS A 64 -14.91 10.72 -18.90
N LYS A 65 -14.58 11.54 -17.90
CA LYS A 65 -15.23 12.86 -17.71
C LYS A 65 -14.85 13.85 -18.80
N PHE A 66 -13.58 13.88 -19.22
CA PHE A 66 -13.13 14.74 -20.32
C PHE A 66 -13.72 14.32 -21.67
N LEU A 67 -13.82 13.02 -21.96
CA LEU A 67 -14.47 12.50 -23.18
C LEU A 67 -15.99 12.70 -23.17
N LYS A 68 -16.64 12.56 -21.99
CA LYS A 68 -18.08 12.79 -21.81
C LYS A 68 -18.48 14.25 -22.00
N ALA A 69 -17.60 15.19 -21.67
CA ALA A 69 -17.83 16.62 -21.93
C ALA A 69 -17.76 16.97 -23.43
N SER A 70 -17.15 16.11 -24.26
CA SER A 70 -17.07 16.29 -25.71
C SER A 70 -18.16 15.56 -26.49
N ASN A 71 -18.77 14.51 -25.91
CA ASN A 71 -19.82 13.70 -26.51
C ASN A 71 -20.93 13.46 -25.47
N GLU A 72 -21.96 14.31 -25.45
CA GLU A 72 -23.14 14.15 -24.57
C GLU A 72 -24.21 13.21 -25.14
N ASP A 73 -23.87 12.24 -26.00
CA ASP A 73 -24.81 11.20 -26.40
C ASP A 73 -24.09 9.84 -26.38
N GLU A 74 -24.74 8.82 -25.82
CA GLU A 74 -24.35 7.40 -25.75
C GLU A 74 -23.45 6.95 -24.57
N LEU A 75 -24.11 6.45 -23.52
CA LEU A 75 -24.17 5.00 -23.23
C LEU A 75 -24.26 4.71 -21.72
N SER A 76 -25.49 4.43 -21.28
CA SER A 76 -25.88 3.90 -19.99
C SER A 76 -25.92 2.37 -20.02
N GLN A 77 -24.81 1.70 -19.72
CA GLN A 77 -24.85 0.30 -19.33
C GLN A 77 -23.59 -0.06 -18.54
N LEU A 78 -23.76 -0.26 -17.23
CA LEU A 78 -23.01 -1.16 -16.33
C LEU A 78 -23.31 -0.76 -14.87
N GLY A 79 -24.52 -1.08 -14.40
CA GLY A 79 -24.84 -1.24 -12.98
C GLY A 79 -24.82 -2.74 -12.66
N SER A 80 -23.95 -3.20 -11.76
CA SER A 80 -24.23 -3.41 -10.34
C SER A 80 -25.14 -4.61 -10.08
N SER A 81 -24.54 -5.76 -9.79
CA SER A 81 -25.25 -6.90 -9.21
C SER A 81 -24.66 -7.20 -7.84
N ASP A 82 -25.42 -6.86 -6.80
CA ASP A 82 -25.15 -7.14 -5.40
C ASP A 82 -26.46 -7.74 -4.85
N GLU A 83 -26.52 -9.07 -4.75
CA GLU A 83 -27.65 -9.79 -4.15
C GLU A 83 -27.08 -10.88 -3.24
N ASN A 84 -27.19 -10.63 -1.94
CA ASN A 84 -26.75 -11.47 -0.85
C ASN A 84 -27.95 -12.28 -0.37
N SER A 85 -28.03 -13.56 -0.73
CA SER A 85 -29.08 -14.48 -0.26
C SER A 85 -28.49 -15.46 0.76
N SER A 86 -28.99 -15.37 1.99
CA SER A 86 -28.58 -16.14 3.17
C SER A 86 -29.05 -17.60 3.10
N ASN A 87 -28.09 -18.52 3.21
CA ASN A 87 -28.31 -19.97 3.35
C ASN A 87 -28.98 -20.33 4.68
N SER A 88 -29.86 -21.34 4.62
CA SER A 88 -30.42 -22.08 5.76
C SER A 88 -29.58 -23.32 6.08
N ASP A 89 -29.23 -23.49 7.35
CA ASP A 89 -28.59 -24.68 7.93
C ASP A 89 -29.52 -25.90 7.92
N LEU A 90 -29.04 -27.07 7.48
CA LEU A 90 -29.49 -28.39 7.95
C LEU A 90 -28.35 -29.42 7.89
N ASP A 91 -28.14 -30.07 9.03
CA ASP A 91 -27.10 -31.04 9.38
C ASP A 91 -27.46 -32.50 8.99
N ALA A 92 -26.41 -33.34 9.01
CA ALA A 92 -26.38 -34.80 9.18
C ALA A 92 -26.48 -35.72 7.95
N THR A 93 -25.37 -36.43 7.67
CA THR A 93 -25.30 -37.90 7.71
C THR A 93 -23.85 -38.37 7.50
N ASP A 94 -23.25 -38.90 8.57
CA ASP A 94 -21.99 -39.65 8.55
C ASP A 94 -22.26 -41.09 8.07
N LEU A 95 -21.78 -41.43 6.87
CA LEU A 95 -21.54 -42.81 6.42
C LEU A 95 -20.26 -42.82 5.59
N ILE A 96 -19.15 -43.24 6.22
CA ILE A 96 -17.87 -43.46 5.53
C ILE A 96 -17.77 -44.95 5.25
N ASP A 97 -18.19 -45.35 4.05
CA ASP A 97 -17.79 -46.63 3.47
C ASP A 97 -16.35 -46.54 2.96
N THR A 98 -15.58 -47.53 3.37
CA THR A 98 -14.17 -47.70 3.03
C THR A 98 -14.09 -48.55 1.78
N GLU A 99 -14.32 -47.93 0.61
CA GLU A 99 -14.17 -48.62 -0.67
C GLU A 99 -13.29 -47.82 -1.64
N GLU A 100 -12.53 -48.57 -2.41
CA GLU A 100 -11.42 -48.18 -3.26
C GLU A 100 -11.68 -46.89 -4.05
N ARG A 101 -10.82 -45.89 -3.87
CA ARG A 101 -10.83 -44.66 -4.68
C ARG A 101 -10.26 -44.97 -6.07
N GLY A 102 -11.04 -45.69 -6.87
CA GLY A 102 -10.90 -45.68 -8.31
C GLY A 102 -10.86 -44.23 -8.78
N LEU A 103 -9.89 -43.90 -9.64
CA LEU A 103 -9.85 -42.64 -10.37
C LEU A 103 -11.03 -42.66 -11.34
N VAL A 104 -12.22 -42.38 -10.81
CA VAL A 104 -13.37 -41.97 -11.60
C VAL A 104 -12.91 -40.66 -12.24
N ASN A 105 -12.58 -40.70 -13.53
CA ASN A 105 -12.49 -39.50 -14.34
C ASN A 105 -13.90 -38.93 -14.41
N CYS A 106 -14.30 -38.26 -13.34
CA CYS A 106 -15.46 -37.41 -13.34
C CYS A 106 -15.11 -36.22 -14.23
N ASP A 107 -15.89 -36.00 -15.29
CA ASP A 107 -15.80 -34.85 -16.21
C ASP A 107 -16.14 -33.51 -15.52
N LEU A 108 -15.84 -33.41 -14.22
CA LEU A 108 -15.94 -32.21 -13.42
C LEU A 108 -14.71 -31.35 -13.70
N PRO A 109 -14.87 -30.03 -13.86
CA PRO A 109 -13.74 -29.14 -14.03
C PRO A 109 -12.81 -29.21 -12.81
N ASN A 110 -11.50 -29.19 -13.05
CA ASN A 110 -10.48 -29.18 -11.99
C ASN A 110 -10.66 -27.95 -11.08
N ARG A 111 -11.20 -28.15 -9.88
CA ARG A 111 -11.42 -27.08 -8.89
C ARG A 111 -10.11 -26.80 -8.14
N PRO A 112 -9.59 -25.58 -8.15
CA PRO A 112 -8.35 -25.28 -7.43
C PRO A 112 -8.54 -25.37 -5.92
N VAL A 113 -7.51 -25.85 -5.23
CA VAL A 113 -7.48 -25.92 -3.76
C VAL A 113 -7.33 -24.53 -3.16
N SER A 114 -8.09 -24.23 -2.10
CA SER A 114 -8.00 -22.96 -1.39
C SER A 114 -6.74 -22.84 -0.52
N LYS A 115 -6.29 -21.62 -0.25
CA LYS A 115 -5.10 -21.36 0.58
C LYS A 115 -5.25 -21.84 2.02
N SER A 116 -6.48 -21.85 2.56
CA SER A 116 -6.75 -22.35 3.90
C SER A 116 -6.52 -23.87 3.98
N MET A 117 -7.03 -24.62 2.99
CA MET A 117 -6.83 -26.07 2.85
C MET A 117 -5.36 -26.42 2.57
N MET A 118 -4.67 -25.62 1.75
CA MET A 118 -3.26 -25.86 1.44
C MET A 118 -2.33 -25.58 2.63
N SER A 119 -2.63 -24.56 3.44
CA SER A 119 -1.74 -24.12 4.53
C SER A 119 -2.07 -24.71 5.90
N ASN A 120 -3.26 -25.31 6.08
CA ASN A 120 -3.70 -25.99 7.31
C ASN A 120 -3.41 -25.22 8.60
N ARG A 121 -3.56 -23.88 8.57
CA ARG A 121 -3.19 -23.00 9.69
C ARG A 121 -4.15 -23.06 10.89
N GLY A 122 -5.38 -23.54 10.72
CA GLY A 122 -6.36 -23.66 11.81
C GLY A 122 -6.74 -22.32 12.49
N ILE A 123 -7.33 -22.41 13.69
CA ILE A 123 -7.81 -21.25 14.48
C ILE A 123 -6.65 -20.61 15.27
N VAL A 124 -5.61 -20.16 14.57
CA VAL A 124 -4.44 -19.52 15.18
C VAL A 124 -4.71 -18.04 15.45
N LYS A 125 -4.33 -17.57 16.65
CA LYS A 125 -4.45 -16.16 17.03
C LYS A 125 -3.69 -15.22 16.08
N TYR A 126 -4.16 -13.98 15.98
CA TYR A 126 -3.42 -12.95 15.27
C TYR A 126 -2.03 -12.72 15.86
N ARG A 127 -1.03 -12.57 14.98
CA ARG A 127 0.35 -12.21 15.34
C ARG A 127 0.79 -10.97 14.58
N HIS A 128 1.41 -10.03 15.30
CA HIS A 128 1.81 -8.74 14.74
C HIS A 128 2.94 -8.90 13.70
N LYS A 129 2.98 -8.01 12.69
CA LYS A 129 3.97 -8.06 11.59
C LYS A 129 5.44 -8.09 12.02
N ARG A 130 5.76 -7.52 13.19
CA ARG A 130 7.12 -7.49 13.75
C ARG A 130 7.59 -8.86 14.23
N GLU A 131 6.69 -9.74 14.66
CA GLU A 131 7.05 -11.09 15.12
C GLU A 131 7.34 -12.04 13.97
N ARG A 132 6.88 -11.71 12.76
CA ARG A 132 7.14 -12.50 11.55
C ARG A 132 8.62 -12.48 11.15
N ASN A 133 9.34 -11.41 11.47
CA ASN A 133 10.76 -11.26 11.13
C ASN A 133 11.60 -11.06 12.40
N PRO A 134 12.44 -12.04 12.79
CA PRO A 134 13.20 -11.99 14.04
C PRO A 134 14.14 -10.79 14.12
N ARG A 135 14.75 -10.40 12.99
CA ARG A 135 15.62 -9.21 12.90
C ARG A 135 14.86 -7.93 13.22
N ILE A 136 13.65 -7.78 12.69
CA ILE A 136 12.82 -6.59 12.94
C ILE A 136 12.33 -6.56 14.39
N HIS A 137 11.97 -7.70 14.96
CA HIS A 137 11.62 -7.79 16.38
C HIS A 137 12.78 -7.32 17.26
N LEU A 138 13.99 -7.86 17.06
CA LEU A 138 15.17 -7.53 17.86
C LEU A 138 15.60 -6.07 17.67
N LYS A 139 15.52 -5.51 16.46
CA LYS A 139 15.78 -4.09 16.19
C LYS A 139 14.87 -3.19 17.02
N HIS A 140 13.57 -3.49 17.07
CA HIS A 140 12.62 -2.71 17.87
C HIS A 140 12.80 -2.93 19.37
N LYS A 141 13.12 -4.15 19.80
CA LYS A 141 13.43 -4.48 21.20
C LYS A 141 14.62 -3.63 21.69
N TYR A 142 15.71 -3.62 20.92
CA TYR A 142 16.89 -2.80 21.21
C TYR A 142 16.54 -1.30 21.25
N LYS A 143 15.90 -0.76 20.20
CA LYS A 143 15.51 0.67 20.15
C LYS A 143 14.68 1.09 21.37
N LYS A 144 13.71 0.26 21.79
CA LYS A 144 12.89 0.53 22.99
C LYS A 144 13.73 0.50 24.27
N ALA A 145 14.63 -0.47 24.40
CA ALA A 145 15.53 -0.57 25.54
C ALA A 145 16.47 0.63 25.64
N THR A 146 17.07 1.06 24.53
CA THR A 146 17.93 2.26 24.48
C THR A 146 17.20 3.52 24.91
N ILE A 147 15.94 3.71 24.49
CA ILE A 147 15.12 4.87 24.92
C ILE A 147 14.88 4.83 26.44
N ARG A 148 14.49 3.67 26.98
CA ARG A 148 14.28 3.49 28.43
C ARG A 148 15.57 3.69 29.24
N TYR A 149 16.72 3.32 28.68
CA TYR A 149 18.01 3.52 29.31
C TYR A 149 18.35 5.01 29.42
N ARG A 150 18.15 5.78 28.33
CA ARG A 150 18.40 7.23 28.29
C ARG A 150 17.57 8.03 29.30
N SER A 151 16.43 7.51 29.76
CA SER A 151 15.63 8.17 30.80
C SER A 151 16.12 7.86 32.22
N ARG A 152 16.79 6.73 32.43
CA ARG A 152 17.33 6.33 33.74
C ARG A 152 18.71 6.92 34.01
N ILE A 153 19.57 6.86 33.00
CA ILE A 153 20.97 7.27 33.09
C ILE A 153 21.24 8.28 31.97
N ALA A 154 21.88 9.38 32.31
CA ALA A 154 22.29 10.37 31.33
C ALA A 154 23.34 9.76 30.39
N PRO A 155 23.16 9.83 29.06
CA PRO A 155 24.16 9.34 28.12
C PRO A 155 25.40 10.22 28.15
N VAL A 156 26.56 9.64 27.87
CA VAL A 156 27.80 10.39 27.62
C VAL A 156 27.64 11.14 26.30
N LEU A 157 27.89 12.46 26.31
CA LEU A 157 27.79 13.33 25.14
C LEU A 157 29.19 13.81 24.76
N ASN A 158 29.54 13.70 23.48
CA ASN A 158 30.77 14.27 22.94
C ASN A 158 30.50 15.73 22.53
N GLN A 159 31.35 16.66 22.97
CA GLN A 159 31.21 18.08 22.64
C GLN A 159 31.90 18.37 21.30
N ASN A 160 31.16 18.28 20.19
CA ASN A 160 31.66 18.65 18.86
C ASN A 160 31.63 20.17 18.61
N LYS A 161 30.92 20.92 19.46
CA LYS A 161 30.67 22.37 19.34
C LYS A 161 31.02 23.06 20.66
N PRO A 162 31.35 24.36 20.65
CA PRO A 162 31.59 25.12 21.87
C PRO A 162 30.37 25.07 22.80
N TYR A 163 30.62 25.16 24.10
CA TYR A 163 29.59 25.08 25.13
C TYR A 163 28.59 26.24 25.03
N ALA A 164 27.31 25.90 24.89
CA ALA A 164 26.21 26.87 24.77
C ALA A 164 25.29 26.91 26.00
N GLY A 165 25.70 26.31 27.12
CA GLY A 165 24.85 26.13 28.30
C GLY A 165 24.11 24.78 28.34
N GLU A 166 23.33 24.56 29.39
CA GLU A 166 22.51 23.35 29.55
C GLU A 166 21.19 23.44 28.78
N THR A 167 20.98 22.57 27.79
CA THR A 167 19.76 22.58 26.95
C THR A 167 18.45 22.34 27.72
N LYS A 168 18.51 21.69 28.89
CA LYS A 168 17.34 21.30 29.70
C LYS A 168 17.20 22.10 31.00
N GLY A 169 18.12 23.04 31.25
CA GLY A 169 18.17 23.86 32.44
C GLY A 169 18.72 23.18 33.69
N ILE A 170 19.32 24.00 34.56
CA ILE A 170 19.89 23.61 35.85
C ILE A 170 18.79 23.63 36.91
N ARG A 171 18.63 22.54 37.67
CA ARG A 171 17.68 22.47 38.80
C ARG A 171 18.39 22.69 40.12
N ALA A 172 18.37 23.93 40.63
CA ALA A 172 19.09 24.33 41.85
C ALA A 172 18.68 23.53 43.11
N HIS A 173 17.38 23.24 43.28
CA HIS A 173 16.86 22.58 44.49
C HIS A 173 16.81 21.04 44.41
N GLN A 174 17.37 20.43 43.36
CA GLN A 174 17.38 18.97 43.24
C GLN A 174 18.41 18.37 44.21
N LYS A 175 18.00 17.36 45.00
CA LYS A 175 18.92 16.56 45.84
C LYS A 175 20.09 16.05 44.99
N SER A 176 21.31 16.14 45.53
CA SER A 176 22.52 15.71 44.83
C SER A 176 22.39 14.27 44.34
N LYS A 177 22.73 14.03 43.06
CA LYS A 177 22.69 12.69 42.44
C LYS A 177 23.94 11.85 42.74
N SER A 178 24.71 12.24 43.77
CA SER A 178 25.92 11.56 44.20
C SER A 178 25.60 10.31 45.00
N PHE A 179 26.41 9.26 44.87
CA PHE A 179 26.36 8.11 45.77
C PHE A 179 26.81 8.54 47.18
N LYS A 180 26.04 8.20 48.21
CA LYS A 180 26.38 8.48 49.61
C LYS A 180 26.91 7.20 50.25
N PHE A 181 28.11 7.26 50.81
CA PHE A 181 28.66 6.17 51.59
C PHE A 181 27.96 6.10 52.95
N ALA A 182 27.56 4.89 53.35
CA ALA A 182 27.16 4.63 54.73
C ALA A 182 28.42 4.65 55.60
N LYS A 183 28.28 5.22 56.81
CA LYS A 183 29.35 5.37 57.78
C LYS A 183 29.40 4.16 58.71
#